data_AF-A0A6B2LTV2-F1
#
_entry.id   AF-A0A6B2LTV2-F1
#
_cell.length_a   1.000
_cell.length_b   1.000
_cell.length_c   1.000
_cell.angle_alpha   90.00
_cell.angle_beta   90.00
_cell.angle_gamma   90.00
#
_symmetry.space_group_name_H-M   'P 1'
#
loop_
_entity.id
_entity.type
_entity.pdbx_description
1 polymer ?
#
loop_
_entity_poly.entity_id
_entity_poly.type
_entity_poly.pdbx_seq_one_letter_code
_entity_poly.pdbx_strand_id
1 'polypeptide(L)'
;MGTHSCQQICNNANGSYVCSCSEGYKLDVIGRNYSACTDIDECVLKTHNCEQICINTPGSFMCSCGDMFKLDKNNTNCDCANG
;
A
#
# COMPACT_ATOMS: atom_id res chain seq x y z
N MET A 1 29.15 10.20 -13.29
CA MET A 1 27.86 9.73 -13.83
C MET A 1 26.97 9.41 -12.62
N GLY A 2 26.17 10.37 -12.16
CA GLY A 2 25.32 10.19 -10.98
C GLY A 2 24.11 9.35 -11.34
N THR A 3 24.02 8.13 -10.81
CA THR A 3 22.88 7.26 -11.02
C THR A 3 21.73 7.77 -10.15
N HIS A 4 20.79 8.44 -10.79
CA HIS A 4 19.53 8.86 -10.21
C HIS A 4 18.62 7.64 -10.10
N SER A 5 18.49 7.08 -8.90
CA SER A 5 17.85 5.78 -8.68
C SER A 5 16.48 5.95 -8.03
N CYS A 6 15.43 5.95 -8.86
CA CYS A 6 14.05 5.77 -8.39
C CYS A 6 13.75 4.28 -8.24
N GLN A 7 13.12 3.88 -7.13
CA GLN A 7 12.74 2.48 -6.91
C GLN A 7 11.59 2.01 -7.82
N GLN A 8 10.58 2.86 -8.06
CA GLN A 8 9.38 2.49 -8.83
C GLN A 8 9.20 3.37 -10.07
N ILE A 9 8.66 4.58 -9.93
CA ILE A 9 8.29 5.43 -11.06
C ILE A 9 9.31 6.57 -11.18
N CYS A 10 9.86 6.74 -12.38
CA CYS A 10 10.77 7.84 -12.73
C CYS A 10 10.18 8.65 -13.88
N ASN A 11 9.88 9.92 -13.61
CA ASN A 11 9.38 10.85 -14.61
C ASN A 11 10.46 11.88 -14.94
N ASN A 12 10.82 11.99 -16.22
CA ASN A 12 11.76 13.02 -16.66
C ASN A 12 11.13 14.40 -16.53
N ALA A 13 11.84 15.34 -15.91
CA ALA A 13 11.47 16.74 -15.84
C ALA A 13 12.48 17.56 -16.67
N ASN A 14 12.12 18.75 -17.13
CA ASN A 14 13.00 19.54 -17.99
C ASN A 14 14.31 19.92 -17.24
N GLY A 15 15.40 19.21 -17.53
CA GLY A 15 16.69 19.35 -16.84
C GLY A 15 16.84 18.57 -15.52
N SER A 16 15.87 17.71 -15.15
CA SER A 16 15.91 16.90 -13.91
C SER A 16 15.05 15.62 -14.04
N TYR A 17 14.78 14.94 -12.93
CA TYR A 17 13.87 13.81 -12.83
C TYR A 17 13.09 13.93 -11.52
N VAL A 18 11.87 13.37 -11.50
CA VAL A 18 11.02 13.28 -10.33
C VAL A 18 10.67 11.82 -10.11
N CYS A 19 11.00 11.29 -8.93
CA CYS A 19 10.55 9.96 -8.54
C CYS A 19 9.15 10.04 -7.92
N SER A 20 8.33 9.04 -8.22
CA SER A 20 7.07 8.79 -7.53
C SER A 20 6.91 7.30 -7.23
N CYS A 21 5.93 6.98 -6.40
CA CYS A 21 5.60 5.60 -6.07
C CYS A 21 4.22 5.25 -6.63
N SER A 22 4.00 3.95 -6.83
CA SER A 22 2.69 3.41 -7.13
C SER A 22 1.71 3.70 -6.00
N GLU A 23 0.41 3.59 -6.29
CA GLU A 23 -0.64 3.66 -5.27
C GLU A 23 -0.37 2.66 -4.13
N GLY A 24 -0.67 3.06 -2.89
CA GLY A 24 -0.36 2.28 -1.69
C GLY A 24 1.09 2.39 -1.19
N TYR A 25 1.93 3.23 -1.81
CA TYR A 25 3.32 3.44 -1.37
C TYR A 25 3.61 4.91 -1.08
N LYS A 26 4.43 5.16 -0.06
CA LYS A 26 4.97 6.48 0.25
C LYS A 26 6.40 6.60 -0.28
N LEU A 27 6.72 7.80 -0.76
CA LEU A 27 8.06 8.13 -1.22
C LEU A 27 8.94 8.50 -0.02
N ASP A 28 9.91 7.65 0.29
CA ASP A 28 10.92 7.91 1.31
C ASP A 28 12.22 8.37 0.64
N VAL A 29 12.65 9.61 0.93
CA VAL A 29 13.89 10.16 0.38
C VAL A 29 15.05 9.72 1.27
N ILE A 30 15.78 8.68 0.85
CA ILE A 30 16.88 8.08 1.62
C ILE A 30 18.20 8.80 1.38
N GLY A 31 18.32 9.56 0.29
CA GLY A 31 19.49 10.38 0.02
C GLY A 31 19.28 11.36 -1.12
N ARG A 32 20.33 12.12 -1.46
CA ARG A 32 20.26 13.17 -2.49
C ARG A 32 19.78 12.67 -3.86
N ASN A 33 20.00 11.40 -4.19
CA ASN A 33 19.66 10.81 -5.49
C ASN A 33 18.89 9.49 -5.40
N TYR A 34 18.51 9.07 -4.18
CA TYR A 34 17.88 7.76 -3.94
C TYR A 34 16.56 7.94 -3.22
N SER A 35 15.50 7.46 -3.85
CA SER A 35 14.16 7.45 -3.28
C SER A 35 13.65 6.02 -3.26
N ALA A 36 13.22 5.58 -2.08
CA ALA A 36 12.53 4.32 -1.90
C ALA A 36 11.02 4.52 -1.91
N CYS A 37 10.32 3.46 -2.23
CA CYS A 37 8.88 3.38 -2.12
C CYS A 37 8.57 2.33 -1.05
N THR A 38 8.15 2.82 0.11
CA THR A 38 7.78 1.97 1.23
C THR A 38 6.27 1.81 1.20
N ASP A 39 5.83 0.58 1.39
CA ASP A 39 4.42 0.25 1.52
C ASP A 39 3.75 1.08 2.64
N ILE A 40 2.54 1.55 2.37
CA ILE A 40 1.72 2.24 3.37
C ILE A 40 0.93 1.16 4.09
N ASP A 41 1.29 0.89 5.34
CA ASP A 41 0.54 -0.08 6.14
C ASP A 41 -0.79 0.52 6.63
N GLU A 42 -1.87 0.30 5.87
CA GLU A 42 -3.19 0.84 6.23
C GLU A 42 -3.76 0.22 7.52
N CYS A 43 -3.31 -0.97 7.90
CA CYS A 43 -3.70 -1.64 9.15
C CYS A 43 -3.10 -0.93 10.37
N VAL A 44 -1.83 -0.53 10.31
CA VAL A 44 -1.18 0.27 11.36
C VAL A 44 -1.76 1.67 11.43
N LEU A 45 -2.01 2.29 10.27
CA LEU A 45 -2.58 3.65 10.20
C LEU A 45 -4.08 3.70 10.51
N LYS A 46 -4.76 2.54 10.57
CA LYS A 46 -6.21 2.41 10.76
C LYS A 46 -7.01 3.20 9.72
N THR A 47 -6.51 3.25 8.49
CA THR A 47 -7.17 3.89 7.34
C THR A 47 -7.95 2.90 6.47
N HIS A 48 -7.87 1.61 6.79
CA HIS A 48 -8.64 0.55 6.13
C HIS A 48 -10.15 0.61 6.46
N ASN A 49 -10.95 -0.07 5.65
CA ASN A 49 -12.40 -0.20 5.83
C ASN A 49 -12.85 -1.63 6.21
N CYS A 50 -11.92 -2.51 6.61
CA CYS A 50 -12.25 -3.84 7.13
C CYS A 50 -13.11 -3.77 8.40
N GLU A 51 -14.15 -4.61 8.46
CA GLU A 51 -15.01 -4.74 9.65
C GLU A 51 -14.28 -5.41 10.81
N GLN A 52 -13.51 -6.47 10.54
CA GLN A 52 -12.88 -7.28 11.57
C GLN A 52 -11.35 -7.24 11.49
N ILE A 53 -10.75 -8.06 10.60
CA ILE A 53 -9.30 -8.26 10.55
C ILE A 53 -8.76 -7.54 9.32
N CYS A 54 -7.77 -6.66 9.52
CA CYS A 54 -6.98 -6.07 8.45
C CYS A 54 -5.66 -6.83 8.31
N ILE A 55 -5.28 -7.13 7.07
CA ILE A 55 -4.01 -7.76 6.71
C ILE A 55 -3.31 -6.84 5.70
N ASN A 56 -2.17 -6.29 6.07
CA ASN A 56 -1.39 -5.42 5.19
C ASN A 56 -0.76 -6.24 4.05
N THR A 57 -0.75 -5.68 2.84
CA THR A 57 -0.17 -6.33 1.65
C THR A 57 0.62 -5.31 0.83
N PRO A 58 1.61 -5.72 0.01
CA PRO A 58 2.36 -4.74 -0.78
C PRO A 58 1.47 -3.92 -1.74
N GLY A 59 1.31 -2.63 -1.46
CA GLY A 59 0.54 -1.66 -2.21
C GLY A 59 -0.95 -1.58 -1.85
N SER A 60 -1.42 -2.30 -0.84
CA SER A 60 -2.83 -2.30 -0.43
C SER A 60 -3.05 -3.07 0.89
N PHE A 61 -4.30 -3.35 1.22
CA PHE A 61 -4.65 -4.25 2.31
C PHE A 61 -5.74 -5.23 1.87
N MET A 62 -5.88 -6.31 2.63
CA MET A 62 -6.98 -7.25 2.52
C MET A 62 -7.71 -7.38 3.84
N CYS A 63 -9.03 -7.53 3.78
CA CYS A 63 -9.84 -7.83 4.95
C CYS A 63 -10.03 -9.34 5.11
N SER A 64 -10.10 -9.78 6.35
CA SER A 64 -10.43 -11.15 6.70
C SER A 64 -11.41 -11.16 7.87
N CYS A 65 -12.08 -12.30 8.04
CA CYS A 65 -13.10 -12.50 9.06
C CYS A 65 -12.65 -13.58 10.04
N GLY A 66 -13.10 -13.45 11.29
CA GLY A 66 -12.91 -14.48 12.30
C GLY A 66 -13.70 -15.76 11.98
N ASP A 67 -13.47 -16.78 12.80
CA ASP A 67 -14.13 -18.07 12.66
C ASP A 67 -15.66 -17.91 12.65
N MET A 68 -16.33 -18.69 11.79
CA MET A 68 -17.79 -18.65 11.56
C MET A 68 -18.32 -17.41 10.82
N PHE A 69 -17.45 -16.54 10.30
CA PHE A 69 -17.83 -15.42 9.42
C PHE A 69 -17.25 -15.60 8.01
N LYS A 70 -17.93 -15.05 7.01
CA LYS A 70 -17.48 -15.03 5.62
C LYS A 70 -17.37 -13.60 5.13
N LEU A 71 -16.28 -13.33 4.42
CA LEU A 71 -16.08 -12.04 3.78
C LEU A 71 -17.15 -11.82 2.70
N ASP A 72 -17.74 -10.63 2.71
CA ASP A 72 -18.79 -10.23 1.79
C ASP A 72 -18.25 -9.95 0.38
N LYS A 73 -19.14 -9.62 -0.56
CA LYS A 73 -18.76 -9.29 -1.94
C LYS A 73 -17.97 -7.99 -2.07
N ASN A 74 -18.04 -7.10 -1.07
CA ASN A 74 -17.26 -5.87 -1.05
C ASN A 74 -15.84 -6.09 -0.52
N ASN A 75 -15.52 -7.31 -0.06
CA ASN A 75 -14.25 -7.67 0.56
C ASN A 75 -13.92 -6.85 1.81
N THR A 76 -14.94 -6.36 2.52
CA THR A 76 -14.76 -5.45 3.66
C THR A 76 -15.62 -5.83 4.86
N ASN A 77 -16.80 -6.41 4.62
CA ASN A 77 -17.75 -6.82 5.66
C ASN A 77 -17.68 -8.33 5.88
N CYS A 78 -18.08 -8.78 7.07
CA CYS A 78 -18.04 -10.14 7.55
C CYS A 78 -19.44 -10.59 7.93
N ASP A 79 -20.07 -11.36 7.05
CA ASP A 79 -21.40 -11.89 7.28
C ASP A 79 -21.34 -13.23 8.02
N CYS A 80 -22.32 -13.49 8.88
CA CYS A 80 -22.39 -14.77 9.57
C CYS A 80 -22.51 -15.92 8.56
N ALA A 81 -21.56 -16.85 8.61
CA ALA A 81 -21.62 -18.05 7.81
C ALA A 81 -22.61 -19.00 8.48
N ASN A 82 -23.89 -18.89 8.12
CA ASN A 82 -24.89 -19.86 8.56
C ASN A 82 -24.41 -21.27 8.17
N GLY A 83 -24.20 -22.10 9.19
CA GLY A 83 -23.92 -23.53 9.05
C GLY A 83 -25.15 -24.30 8.59
#